data_AF-A0A7Y5NGL9-F1
#
_entry.id   AF-A0A7Y5NGL9-F1
#
_cell.length_a   1.000
_cell.length_b   1.000
_cell.length_c   1.000
_cell.angle_alpha   90.00
_cell.angle_beta   90.00
_cell.angle_gamma   90.00
#
_symmetry.space_group_name_H-M   'P 1'
#
loop_
_entity.id
_entity.type
_entity.pdbx_description
1 polymer ?
#
loop_
_entity_poly.entity_id
_entity_poly.type
_entity_poly.pdbx_seq_one_letter_code
_entity_poly.pdbx_strand_id
1 'polypeptide(L)'
;MTPCDKIQAQLSAYLDQEIAAEQVREVTAHLAMCPPCAAAASAEKAIKTLVHDRARTYNAPPQLHARIRHELAYAHERSGFWQLVRELFELHPQPAFATLAVIVLAVSVLTYLGSNATAGLSDPIAYVANAHLEGNIICADCQLMMVTQTPCVHDAASHRLVLKCADGKLWNIVQSPQGRELLQAGEAARLVQTEGYLFPHVGYVQVTNFKVMQN
;
A
#
# COMPACT_ATOMS: atom_id res chain seq x y z
N MET A 1 36.16 -39.89 -17.88
CA MET A 1 34.76 -39.44 -18.07
C MET A 1 34.74 -38.56 -19.32
N THR A 2 33.92 -38.89 -20.30
CA THR A 2 33.86 -38.08 -21.54
C THR A 2 33.07 -36.79 -21.28
N PRO A 3 33.26 -35.74 -22.10
CA PRO A 3 32.46 -34.51 -21.97
C PRO A 3 30.95 -34.78 -22.06
N CYS A 4 30.53 -35.74 -22.89
CA CYS A 4 29.13 -36.14 -23.01
C CYS A 4 28.60 -36.76 -21.70
N ASP A 5 29.36 -37.63 -21.04
CA ASP A 5 28.95 -38.25 -19.78
C ASP A 5 28.73 -37.21 -18.68
N LYS A 6 29.62 -36.21 -18.61
CA LYS A 6 29.52 -35.09 -17.66
C LYS A 6 28.24 -34.28 -17.90
N ILE A 7 27.97 -33.94 -19.16
CA ILE A 7 26.79 -33.14 -19.52
C ILE A 7 25.50 -33.92 -19.30
N GLN A 8 25.46 -35.20 -19.68
CA GLN A 8 24.30 -36.07 -19.45
C GLN A 8 23.94 -36.18 -17.96
N ALA A 9 24.95 -36.28 -17.08
CA ALA A 9 24.73 -36.28 -15.63
C ALA A 9 24.17 -34.95 -15.08
N GLN A 10 24.33 -33.85 -15.82
CA GLN A 10 23.89 -32.51 -15.43
C GLN A 10 22.58 -32.07 -16.10
N LEU A 11 22.01 -32.87 -17.01
CA LEU A 11 20.82 -32.49 -17.79
C LEU A 11 19.59 -32.21 -16.93
N SER A 12 19.29 -33.07 -15.95
CA SER A 12 18.16 -32.87 -15.04
C SER A 12 18.27 -31.55 -14.28
N ALA A 13 19.41 -31.34 -13.62
CA ALA A 13 19.67 -30.11 -12.86
C ALA A 13 19.69 -28.87 -13.78
N TYR A 14 20.18 -28.99 -15.02
CA TYR A 14 20.10 -27.92 -16.01
C TYR A 14 18.63 -27.57 -16.35
N LEU A 15 17.79 -28.57 -16.59
CA LEU A 15 16.37 -28.40 -16.92
C LEU A 15 15.53 -27.91 -15.73
N ASP A 16 15.97 -28.19 -14.51
CA ASP A 16 15.40 -27.69 -13.25
C ASP A 16 15.95 -26.31 -12.84
N GLN A 17 16.94 -25.78 -13.56
CA GLN A 17 17.65 -24.53 -13.23
C GLN A 17 18.41 -24.58 -11.89
N GLU A 18 18.85 -25.77 -11.49
CA GLU A 18 19.54 -26.05 -10.22
C GLU A 18 21.08 -26.10 -10.36
N ILE A 19 21.63 -25.52 -11.43
CA ILE A 19 23.08 -25.46 -11.65
C ILE A 19 23.58 -24.00 -11.61
N ALA A 20 24.87 -23.82 -11.31
CA ALA A 20 25.48 -22.49 -11.26
C ALA A 20 25.53 -21.84 -12.65
N ALA A 21 25.50 -20.51 -12.70
CA ALA A 21 25.50 -19.74 -13.95
C ALA A 21 26.65 -20.09 -14.91
N GLU A 22 27.82 -20.43 -14.37
CA GLU A 22 28.97 -20.88 -15.19
C GLU A 22 28.72 -22.24 -15.84
N GLN A 23 28.06 -23.16 -15.14
CA GLN A 23 27.70 -24.48 -15.66
C GLN A 23 26.58 -24.39 -16.71
N VAL A 24 25.67 -23.41 -16.59
CA VAL A 24 24.65 -23.13 -17.61
C VAL A 24 25.29 -22.83 -18.96
N ARG A 25 26.37 -22.03 -18.97
CA ARG A 25 27.09 -21.70 -20.20
C ARG A 25 27.76 -22.94 -20.81
N GLU A 26 28.43 -23.74 -19.98
CA GLU A 26 29.08 -24.98 -20.40
C GLU A 26 28.08 -25.96 -21.03
N VAL A 27 26.96 -26.23 -20.35
CA VAL A 27 25.91 -27.15 -20.83
C VAL A 27 25.26 -26.61 -22.10
N THR A 28 24.89 -25.33 -22.13
CA THR A 28 24.24 -24.73 -23.32
C THR A 28 25.16 -24.76 -24.54
N ALA A 29 26.45 -24.45 -24.37
CA ALA A 29 27.43 -24.53 -25.46
C ALA A 29 27.58 -25.98 -25.98
N HIS A 30 27.60 -26.97 -25.08
CA HIS A 30 27.69 -28.37 -25.48
C HIS A 30 26.44 -28.83 -26.23
N LEU A 31 25.24 -28.49 -25.76
CA LEU A 31 23.97 -28.85 -26.42
C LEU A 31 23.87 -28.25 -27.84
N ALA A 32 24.45 -27.07 -28.08
CA ALA A 32 24.50 -26.47 -29.40
C ALA A 32 25.41 -27.23 -30.38
N MET A 33 26.45 -27.90 -29.88
CA MET A 33 27.45 -28.59 -30.71
C MET A 33 27.26 -30.11 -30.77
N CYS A 34 26.46 -30.69 -29.88
CA CYS A 34 26.33 -32.13 -29.71
C CYS A 34 24.85 -32.59 -29.90
N PRO A 35 24.46 -32.98 -31.13
CA PRO A 35 23.12 -33.48 -31.42
C PRO A 35 22.61 -34.60 -30.50
N PRO A 36 23.40 -35.62 -30.11
CA PRO A 36 22.89 -36.68 -29.23
C PRO A 36 22.57 -36.17 -27.82
N CYS A 37 23.37 -35.26 -27.26
CA CYS A 37 23.06 -34.65 -25.97
C CYS A 37 21.84 -33.71 -26.05
N ALA A 38 21.67 -33.00 -27.17
CA ALA A 38 20.48 -32.19 -27.42
C ALA A 38 19.21 -33.06 -27.50
N ALA A 39 19.28 -34.23 -28.13
CA ALA A 39 18.18 -35.20 -28.18
C ALA A 39 17.85 -35.79 -26.81
N ALA A 40 18.87 -36.06 -25.97
CA ALA A 40 18.66 -36.51 -24.60
C ALA A 40 17.95 -35.43 -23.76
N ALA A 41 18.40 -34.17 -23.86
CA ALA A 41 17.78 -33.05 -23.16
C ALA A 41 16.32 -32.82 -23.58
N SER A 42 16.00 -32.97 -24.87
CA SER A 42 14.63 -32.82 -25.37
C SER A 42 13.71 -33.96 -24.90
N ALA A 43 14.21 -35.20 -24.85
CA ALA A 43 13.48 -36.34 -24.33
C ALA A 43 13.17 -36.16 -22.83
N GLU A 44 14.13 -35.73 -22.03
CA GLU A 44 13.93 -35.47 -20.60
C GLU A 44 12.95 -34.33 -20.35
N LYS A 45 13.05 -33.24 -21.14
CA LYS A 45 12.08 -32.15 -21.11
C LYS A 45 10.66 -32.64 -21.45
N ALA A 46 10.51 -33.53 -22.42
CA ALA A 46 9.21 -34.10 -22.77
C ALA A 46 8.63 -34.92 -21.61
N ILE A 47 9.45 -35.72 -20.92
CA ILE A 47 9.03 -36.46 -19.72
C ILE A 47 8.59 -35.50 -18.62
N LYS A 48 9.35 -34.43 -18.35
CA LYS A 48 9.02 -33.42 -17.34
C LYS A 48 7.68 -32.74 -17.64
N THR A 49 7.41 -32.40 -18.91
CA THR A 49 6.11 -31.85 -19.32
C THR A 49 4.98 -32.86 -19.10
N LEU A 50 5.17 -34.13 -19.45
CA LEU A 50 4.15 -35.16 -19.22
C LEU A 50 3.84 -35.34 -17.73
N VAL A 51 4.86 -35.34 -16.88
CA VAL A 51 4.68 -35.41 -15.43
C VAL A 51 3.94 -34.18 -14.93
N HIS A 52 4.33 -32.98 -15.35
CA HIS A 52 3.67 -31.73 -14.99
C HIS A 52 2.19 -31.74 -15.36
N ASP A 53 1.85 -32.18 -16.58
CA ASP A 53 0.48 -32.20 -17.07
C ASP A 53 -0.41 -33.21 -16.36
N ARG A 54 0.18 -34.30 -15.83
CA ARG A 54 -0.57 -35.38 -15.13
C ARG A 54 -0.49 -35.29 -13.62
N ALA A 55 0.42 -34.49 -13.09
CA ALA A 55 0.49 -34.22 -11.66
C ALA A 55 -0.79 -33.53 -11.20
N ARG A 56 -1.31 -33.93 -10.03
CA ARG A 56 -2.41 -33.22 -9.39
C ARG A 56 -1.90 -31.84 -8.98
N THR A 57 -2.35 -30.81 -9.68
CA THR A 57 -2.08 -29.43 -9.31
C THR A 57 -3.07 -29.00 -8.21
N TYR A 58 -2.54 -28.39 -7.16
CA TYR A 58 -3.36 -27.69 -6.19
C TYR A 58 -3.57 -26.27 -6.70
N ASN A 59 -4.83 -25.84 -6.80
CA ASN A 59 -5.12 -24.44 -7.10
C ASN A 59 -4.61 -23.59 -5.94
N ALA A 60 -3.76 -22.62 -6.25
CA ALA A 60 -3.30 -21.66 -5.27
C ALA A 60 -4.50 -20.85 -4.73
N PRO A 61 -4.51 -20.49 -3.42
CA PRO A 61 -5.61 -19.72 -2.85
C PRO A 61 -5.78 -18.37 -3.56
N PRO A 62 -7.01 -17.90 -3.78
CA PRO A 62 -7.28 -16.65 -4.50
C PRO A 62 -6.61 -15.42 -3.85
N GLN A 63 -6.39 -15.46 -2.54
CA GLN A 63 -5.68 -14.41 -1.80
C GLN A 63 -4.21 -14.32 -2.21
N LEU A 64 -3.56 -15.44 -2.54
CA LEU A 64 -2.18 -15.44 -3.03
C LEU A 64 -2.10 -14.80 -4.43
N HIS A 65 -3.04 -15.15 -5.32
CA HIS A 65 -3.13 -14.52 -6.64
C HIS A 65 -3.40 -13.01 -6.55
N ALA A 66 -4.21 -12.56 -5.59
CA ALA A 66 -4.45 -11.14 -5.38
C ALA A 66 -3.17 -10.42 -4.92
N ARG A 67 -2.42 -11.00 -3.97
CA ARG A 67 -1.15 -10.45 -3.48
C ARG A 67 -0.09 -10.36 -4.58
N ILE A 68 0.10 -11.43 -5.37
CA ILE A 68 1.09 -11.43 -6.46
C ILE A 68 0.75 -10.37 -7.51
N ARG A 69 -0.53 -10.28 -7.92
CA ARG A 69 -0.96 -9.26 -8.89
C ARG A 69 -0.76 -7.84 -8.38
N HIS A 70 -1.03 -7.62 -7.09
CA HIS A 70 -0.76 -6.35 -6.44
C HIS A 70 0.74 -6.02 -6.50
N GLU A 71 1.62 -6.90 -6.02
CA GLU A 71 3.08 -6.69 -6.05
C GLU A 71 3.62 -6.41 -7.46
N LEU A 72 3.15 -7.14 -8.47
CA LEU A 72 3.57 -6.91 -9.86
C LEU A 72 3.11 -5.54 -10.40
N ALA A 73 1.92 -5.07 -10.03
CA ALA A 73 1.44 -3.75 -10.41
C ALA A 73 2.31 -2.64 -9.80
N TYR A 74 2.69 -2.77 -8.52
CA TYR A 74 3.57 -1.81 -7.84
C TYR A 74 5.02 -1.86 -8.32
N ALA A 75 5.53 -3.03 -8.71
CA ALA A 75 6.89 -3.18 -9.22
C ALA A 75 7.10 -2.43 -10.55
N HIS A 76 6.05 -2.30 -11.38
CA HIS A 76 6.18 -1.68 -12.69
C HIS A 76 6.16 -0.14 -12.66
N GLU A 77 5.57 0.47 -11.63
CA GLU A 77 5.53 1.93 -11.50
C GLU A 77 6.90 2.56 -11.13
N ARG A 78 7.85 1.78 -10.59
CA ARG A 78 9.17 2.28 -10.19
C ARG A 78 10.20 2.38 -11.32
N SER A 79 9.95 1.80 -12.50
CA SER A 79 11.03 1.62 -13.50
C SER A 79 11.16 2.75 -14.54
N GLY A 80 10.12 3.53 -14.84
CA GLY A 80 10.18 4.50 -15.94
C GLY A 80 10.92 5.80 -15.60
N PHE A 81 10.57 6.41 -14.47
CA PHE A 81 11.10 7.73 -14.09
C PHE A 81 12.59 7.67 -13.70
N TRP A 82 12.99 6.65 -12.93
CA TRP A 82 14.37 6.53 -12.43
C TRP A 82 15.38 6.11 -13.51
N GLN A 83 14.95 5.39 -14.54
CA GLN A 83 15.82 5.06 -15.69
C GLN A 83 16.12 6.32 -16.52
N LEU A 84 15.12 7.17 -16.74
CA LEU A 84 15.27 8.43 -17.47
C LEU A 84 16.17 9.43 -16.71
N VAL A 85 16.03 9.51 -15.38
CA VAL A 85 16.89 10.34 -14.53
C VAL A 85 18.34 9.85 -14.54
N ARG A 86 18.56 8.53 -14.55
CA ARG A 86 19.92 7.96 -14.57
C ARG A 86 20.62 8.17 -15.91
N GLU A 87 19.92 7.99 -17.03
CA GLU A 87 20.48 8.27 -18.37
C GLU A 87 20.84 9.75 -18.57
N LEU A 88 20.04 10.67 -18.02
CA LEU A 88 20.35 12.11 -18.07
C LEU A 88 21.62 12.47 -17.28
N PHE A 89 21.87 11.77 -16.17
CA PHE A 89 23.03 12.02 -15.31
C PHE A 89 24.32 11.37 -15.80
N GLU A 90 24.25 10.23 -16.51
CA GLU A 90 25.45 9.54 -17.01
C GLU A 90 26.03 10.15 -18.30
N LEU A 91 25.24 10.85 -19.13
CA LEU A 91 25.73 11.34 -20.42
C LEU A 91 26.46 12.70 -20.40
N HIS A 92 26.13 13.63 -19.50
CA HIS A 92 26.70 14.99 -19.55
C HIS A 92 26.78 15.69 -18.18
N PRO A 93 27.93 15.64 -17.46
CA PRO A 93 28.07 16.20 -16.11
C PRO A 93 28.13 17.74 -16.05
N GLN A 94 28.33 18.46 -17.16
CA GLN A 94 28.51 19.92 -17.15
C GLN A 94 27.24 20.79 -17.33
N PRO A 95 26.20 20.40 -18.10
CA PRO A 95 24.94 21.16 -18.12
C PRO A 95 23.95 20.77 -16.99
N ALA A 96 24.24 19.72 -16.21
CA ALA A 96 23.36 19.27 -15.13
C ALA A 96 23.12 20.36 -14.06
N PHE A 97 24.13 21.17 -13.73
CA PHE A 97 23.97 22.25 -12.76
C PHE A 97 23.17 23.44 -13.30
N ALA A 98 23.30 23.77 -14.59
CA ALA A 98 22.57 24.87 -15.21
C ALA A 98 21.08 24.54 -15.36
N THR A 99 20.76 23.30 -15.73
CA THR A 99 19.37 22.83 -15.82
C THR A 99 18.70 22.74 -14.45
N LEU A 100 19.42 22.28 -13.42
CA LEU A 100 18.93 22.25 -12.04
C LEU A 100 18.70 23.66 -11.49
N ALA A 101 19.60 24.61 -11.79
CA ALA A 101 19.41 26.01 -11.43
C ALA A 101 18.17 26.61 -12.11
N VAL A 102 17.95 26.36 -13.41
CA VAL A 102 16.76 26.84 -14.13
C VAL A 102 15.48 26.20 -13.60
N ILE A 103 15.48 24.90 -13.26
CA ILE A 103 14.33 24.23 -12.66
C ILE A 103 14.05 24.81 -11.27
N VAL A 104 15.06 25.00 -10.42
CA VAL A 104 14.90 25.61 -9.10
C VAL A 104 14.38 27.04 -9.23
N LEU A 105 14.90 27.82 -10.19
CA LEU A 105 14.43 29.19 -10.44
C LEU A 105 12.99 29.19 -10.95
N ALA A 106 12.65 28.34 -11.91
CA ALA A 106 11.29 28.20 -12.42
C ALA A 106 10.32 27.74 -11.33
N VAL A 107 10.69 26.75 -10.51
CA VAL A 107 9.88 26.28 -9.37
C VAL A 107 9.76 27.39 -8.31
N SER A 108 10.82 28.13 -8.02
CA SER A 108 10.78 29.25 -7.07
C SER A 108 9.86 30.38 -7.56
N VAL A 109 9.90 30.71 -8.85
CA VAL A 109 9.02 31.71 -9.47
C VAL A 109 7.58 31.20 -9.53
N LEU A 110 7.37 29.94 -9.87
CA LEU A 110 6.03 29.33 -9.91
C LEU A 110 5.42 29.19 -8.51
N THR A 111 6.24 28.89 -7.49
CA THR A 111 5.79 28.85 -6.09
C THR A 111 5.58 30.24 -5.51
N TYR A 112 6.34 31.26 -5.94
CA TYR A 112 6.14 32.64 -5.49
C TYR A 112 4.93 33.31 -6.15
N LEU A 113 4.71 33.07 -7.45
CA LEU A 113 3.50 33.49 -8.16
C LEU A 113 2.29 32.67 -7.71
N GLY A 114 2.50 31.37 -7.43
CA GLY A 114 1.52 30.44 -6.89
C GLY A 114 1.13 30.78 -5.46
N SER A 115 2.05 31.07 -4.54
CA SER A 115 1.74 31.39 -3.14
C SER A 115 0.87 32.64 -2.99
N ASN A 116 0.95 33.57 -3.94
CA ASN A 116 0.07 34.74 -4.00
C ASN A 116 -1.30 34.44 -4.64
N ALA A 117 -1.44 33.31 -5.35
CA ALA A 117 -2.65 32.85 -6.02
C ALA A 117 -3.33 31.63 -5.35
N THR A 118 -2.63 30.87 -4.50
CA THR A 118 -3.08 29.64 -3.84
C THR A 118 -3.52 29.91 -2.40
N ALA A 119 -4.38 30.92 -2.21
CA ALA A 119 -5.27 30.97 -1.06
C ALA A 119 -6.47 30.00 -1.21
N GLY A 120 -6.50 29.20 -2.27
CA GLY A 120 -7.51 28.15 -2.46
C GLY A 120 -7.06 27.10 -3.47
N LEU A 121 -7.43 25.85 -3.19
CA LEU A 121 -7.38 24.67 -4.07
C LEU A 121 -6.07 23.86 -4.05
N SER A 122 -5.95 22.95 -3.07
CA SER A 122 -6.03 21.48 -3.30
C SER A 122 -5.46 20.72 -2.08
N ASP A 123 -6.28 20.57 -1.03
CA ASP A 123 -5.93 19.70 0.09
C ASP A 123 -6.27 18.24 -0.27
N PRO A 124 -5.31 17.29 -0.26
CA PRO A 124 -5.56 15.86 -0.48
C PRO A 124 -6.39 15.20 0.64
N ILE A 125 -6.66 15.96 1.70
CA ILE A 125 -7.60 15.61 2.75
C ILE A 125 -8.65 16.72 2.73
N ALA A 126 -9.69 16.58 1.91
CA ALA A 126 -10.81 17.52 1.93
C ALA A 126 -11.44 17.50 3.33
N TYR A 127 -11.12 18.51 4.14
CA TYR A 127 -11.71 18.74 5.44
C TYR A 127 -12.63 19.95 5.38
N VAL A 128 -13.68 19.95 6.20
CA VAL A 128 -14.52 21.13 6.39
C VAL A 128 -13.99 21.86 7.61
N ALA A 129 -13.36 23.01 7.39
CA ALA A 129 -12.92 23.89 8.47
C ALA A 129 -14.14 24.52 9.18
N ASN A 130 -14.01 24.74 10.49
CA ASN A 130 -15.04 25.38 11.32
C ASN A 130 -16.42 24.69 11.22
N ALA A 131 -16.41 23.37 11.10
CA ALA A 131 -17.64 22.60 11.15
C ALA A 131 -18.21 22.62 12.57
N HIS A 132 -19.51 22.90 12.67
CA HIS A 132 -20.26 22.79 13.91
C HIS A 132 -21.03 21.47 13.89
N LEU A 133 -20.77 20.61 14.87
CA LEU A 133 -21.51 19.37 15.07
C LEU A 133 -22.18 19.38 16.43
N GLU A 134 -23.42 18.91 16.47
CA GLU A 134 -24.20 18.72 17.69
C GLU A 134 -24.65 17.27 17.77
N GLY A 135 -24.45 16.65 18.93
CA GLY A 135 -24.79 15.25 19.11
C GLY A 135 -24.51 14.74 20.51
N ASN A 136 -24.85 13.47 20.74
CA ASN A 136 -24.62 12.80 22.01
C ASN A 136 -23.29 12.05 21.98
N ILE A 137 -22.52 12.15 23.06
CA ILE A 137 -21.37 11.26 23.26
C ILE A 137 -21.89 9.89 23.66
N ILE A 138 -21.60 8.88 22.85
CA ILE A 138 -21.99 7.50 23.11
C ILE A 138 -20.79 6.57 22.94
N CYS A 139 -20.85 5.39 23.55
CA CYS A 139 -19.89 4.33 23.24
C CYS A 139 -20.33 3.60 21.97
N ALA A 140 -19.44 3.53 20.98
CA ALA A 140 -19.68 2.84 19.72
C ALA A 140 -19.99 1.34 19.94
N ASP A 141 -19.25 0.69 20.84
CA ASP A 141 -19.39 -0.74 21.11
C ASP A 141 -20.68 -1.06 21.88
N CYS A 142 -21.09 -0.22 22.84
CA CYS A 142 -22.40 -0.36 23.49
C CYS A 142 -23.56 -0.15 22.51
N GLN A 143 -23.44 0.83 21.60
CA GLN A 143 -24.44 1.07 20.57
C GLN A 143 -24.52 -0.11 19.59
N LEU A 144 -23.40 -0.74 19.28
CA LEU A 144 -23.35 -1.94 18.46
C LEU A 144 -24.05 -3.11 19.16
N MET A 145 -23.78 -3.35 20.45
CA MET A 145 -24.49 -4.36 21.26
C MET A 145 -26.01 -4.19 21.18
N MET A 146 -26.52 -2.96 21.32
CA MET A 146 -27.97 -2.71 21.25
C MET A 146 -28.58 -3.13 19.90
N VAL A 147 -27.79 -3.06 18.82
CA VAL A 147 -28.25 -3.40 17.47
C VAL A 147 -28.03 -4.88 17.15
N THR A 148 -26.90 -5.46 17.56
CA THR A 148 -26.49 -6.83 17.18
C THR A 148 -26.82 -7.88 18.23
N GLN A 149 -27.18 -7.48 19.45
CA GLN A 149 -27.36 -8.35 20.63
C GLN A 149 -26.08 -9.14 21.01
N THR A 150 -24.92 -8.77 20.46
CA THR A 150 -23.63 -9.38 20.81
C THR A 150 -23.10 -8.76 22.10
N PRO A 151 -22.66 -9.56 23.11
CA PRO A 151 -22.06 -9.03 24.33
C PRO A 151 -20.88 -8.11 24.02
N CYS A 152 -20.79 -6.95 24.68
CA CYS A 152 -19.61 -6.10 24.58
C CYS A 152 -18.46 -6.72 25.38
N VAL A 153 -17.23 -6.58 24.87
CA VAL A 153 -16.02 -7.15 25.48
C VAL A 153 -15.06 -6.01 25.83
N HIS A 154 -15.55 -5.01 26.57
CA HIS A 154 -14.73 -3.90 27.03
C HIS A 154 -15.12 -3.51 28.46
N ASP A 155 -14.14 -3.04 29.23
CA ASP A 155 -14.34 -2.51 30.58
C ASP A 155 -14.82 -1.04 30.54
N ALA A 156 -15.17 -0.49 31.71
CA ALA A 156 -15.59 0.91 31.84
C ALA A 156 -14.47 1.92 31.49
N ALA A 157 -13.22 1.48 31.36
CA ALA A 157 -12.07 2.32 31.01
C ALA A 157 -11.71 2.26 29.51
N SER A 158 -12.29 1.32 28.76
CA SER A 158 -11.99 1.07 27.34
C SER A 158 -13.16 1.40 26.40
N HIS A 159 -14.11 2.21 26.85
CA HIS A 159 -15.18 2.70 25.98
C HIS A 159 -14.60 3.52 24.82
N ARG A 160 -14.85 3.06 23.59
CA ARG A 160 -14.63 3.86 22.39
C ARG A 160 -15.76 4.87 22.23
N LEU A 161 -15.56 6.05 22.79
CA LEU A 161 -16.52 7.15 22.73
C LEU A 161 -16.50 7.83 21.35
N VAL A 162 -17.69 8.06 20.81
CA VAL A 162 -17.94 8.71 19.51
C VAL A 162 -19.08 9.73 19.65
N LEU A 163 -19.11 10.71 18.76
CA LEU A 163 -20.20 11.69 18.69
C LEU A 163 -21.28 11.18 17.73
N LYS A 164 -22.51 10.99 18.24
CA LYS A 164 -23.68 10.64 17.43
C LYS A 164 -24.53 11.87 17.18
N CYS A 165 -24.57 12.33 15.94
CA CYS A 165 -25.37 13.46 15.52
C CYS A 165 -26.86 13.08 15.36
N ALA A 166 -27.73 14.08 15.25
CA ALA A 166 -29.17 13.90 15.06
C ALA A 166 -29.53 13.15 13.76
N ASP A 167 -28.67 13.23 12.74
CA ASP A 167 -28.80 12.48 11.48
C ASP A 167 -28.42 10.99 11.62
N GLY A 168 -28.04 10.55 12.83
CA GLY A 168 -27.62 9.19 13.13
C GLY A 168 -26.18 8.87 12.74
N LYS A 169 -25.43 9.81 12.14
CA LYS A 169 -24.01 9.59 11.83
C LYS A 169 -23.16 9.57 13.09
N LEU A 170 -22.16 8.70 13.06
CA LEU A 170 -21.17 8.56 14.11
C LEU A 170 -19.85 9.18 13.67
N TRP A 171 -19.29 10.03 14.51
CA TRP A 171 -18.01 10.70 14.29
C TRP A 171 -17.00 10.27 15.35
N ASN A 172 -15.87 9.76 14.89
CA ASN A 172 -14.73 9.49 15.76
C ASN A 172 -14.04 10.80 16.13
N ILE A 173 -13.73 10.98 17.41
CA ILE A 173 -13.03 12.17 17.89
C ILE A 173 -11.52 11.93 17.75
N VAL A 174 -10.83 12.78 16.99
CA VAL A 174 -9.37 12.77 16.90
C VAL A 174 -8.77 13.08 18.27
N GLN A 175 -7.65 12.45 18.64
CA GLN A 175 -6.96 12.66 19.92
C GLN A 175 -6.24 14.03 19.98
N SER A 176 -6.97 15.13 19.85
CA SER A 176 -6.50 16.48 20.15
C SER A 176 -6.56 16.75 21.66
N PRO A 177 -5.90 17.80 22.18
CA PRO A 177 -6.03 18.20 23.58
C PRO A 177 -7.50 18.40 24.00
N GLN A 178 -8.29 19.13 23.19
CA GLN A 178 -9.71 19.36 23.43
C GLN A 178 -10.57 18.12 23.20
N GLY A 179 -10.18 17.26 22.25
CA GLY A 179 -10.82 15.96 22.06
C GLY A 179 -10.66 15.08 23.30
N ARG A 180 -9.47 15.01 23.90
CA ARG A 180 -9.24 14.26 25.15
C ARG A 180 -10.03 14.84 26.32
N GLU A 181 -10.09 16.17 26.44
CA GLU A 181 -10.88 16.84 27.47
C GLU A 181 -12.38 16.57 27.30
N LEU A 182 -12.90 16.63 26.08
CA LEU A 182 -14.28 16.25 25.77
C LEU A 182 -14.57 14.78 26.14
N LEU A 183 -13.64 13.88 25.83
CA LEU A 183 -13.76 12.45 26.16
C LEU A 183 -13.67 12.17 27.67
N GLN A 184 -12.95 13.01 28.43
CA GLN A 184 -12.86 12.91 29.89
C GLN A 184 -14.04 13.58 30.59
N ALA A 185 -14.57 14.67 30.04
CA ALA A 185 -15.71 15.42 30.57
C ALA A 185 -17.07 14.80 30.19
N GLY A 186 -17.09 14.03 29.09
CA GLY A 186 -18.26 13.36 28.56
C GLY A 186 -18.51 12.02 29.23
N GLU A 187 -19.37 12.00 30.24
CA GLU A 187 -20.10 10.77 30.58
C GLU A 187 -20.97 10.36 29.39
N ALA A 188 -21.07 9.05 29.12
CA ALA A 188 -21.92 8.54 28.04
C ALA A 188 -23.36 9.06 28.21
N ALA A 189 -23.95 9.54 27.10
CA ALA A 189 -25.28 10.15 26.98
C ALA A 189 -25.43 11.65 27.30
N ARG A 190 -24.36 12.46 27.20
CA ARG A 190 -24.48 13.94 27.23
C ARG A 190 -24.53 14.55 25.83
N LEU A 191 -25.41 15.55 25.66
CA LEU A 191 -25.50 16.37 24.46
C LEU A 191 -24.33 17.37 24.46
N VAL A 192 -23.58 17.40 23.37
CA VAL A 192 -22.43 18.28 23.20
C VAL A 192 -22.50 18.99 21.86
N GLN A 193 -22.10 20.26 21.88
CA GLN A 193 -21.83 21.04 20.68
C GLN A 193 -20.33 21.13 20.51
N THR A 194 -19.82 20.76 19.34
CA THR A 194 -18.38 20.77 19.02
C THR A 194 -18.12 21.63 17.80
N GLU A 195 -16.96 22.28 17.79
CA GLU A 195 -16.45 23.06 16.69
C GLU A 195 -15.07 22.52 16.30
N GLY A 196 -14.76 22.53 15.01
CA GLY A 196 -13.41 22.20 14.55
C GLY A 196 -13.35 21.74 13.10
N TYR A 197 -12.50 20.76 12.84
CA TYR A 197 -12.24 20.26 11.49
C TYR A 197 -12.95 18.93 11.28
N LEU A 198 -13.81 18.88 10.26
CA LEU A 198 -14.51 17.66 9.87
C LEU A 198 -13.71 16.94 8.80
N PHE A 199 -13.58 15.61 8.92
CA PHE A 199 -12.98 14.75 7.92
C PHE A 199 -14.03 13.75 7.41
N PRO A 200 -14.93 14.16 6.48
CA PRO A 200 -16.12 13.39 6.12
C PRO A 200 -15.82 12.00 5.56
N HIS A 201 -14.76 11.89 4.76
CA HIS A 201 -14.40 10.64 4.08
C HIS A 201 -13.95 9.53 5.03
N VAL A 202 -13.43 9.89 6.20
CA VAL A 202 -12.93 8.95 7.21
C VAL A 202 -13.84 8.89 8.44
N GLY A 203 -14.83 9.77 8.56
CA GLY A 203 -15.75 9.82 9.70
C GLY A 203 -15.06 10.28 10.99
N TYR A 204 -14.14 11.25 10.88
CA TYR A 204 -13.45 11.85 12.02
C TYR A 204 -13.79 13.32 12.18
N VAL A 205 -13.75 13.79 13.43
CA VAL A 205 -13.81 15.21 13.78
C VAL A 205 -12.63 15.53 14.70
N GLN A 206 -11.89 16.57 14.36
CA GLN A 206 -10.92 17.17 15.26
C GLN A 206 -11.58 18.35 15.97
N VAL A 207 -11.83 18.17 17.26
CA VAL A 207 -12.45 19.20 18.11
C VAL A 207 -11.40 20.25 18.46
N THR A 208 -11.72 21.51 18.19
CA THR A 208 -10.96 22.69 18.62
C THR A 208 -11.64 23.40 19.77
N ASN A 209 -12.97 23.34 19.84
CA ASN A 209 -13.77 23.88 20.93
C ASN A 209 -15.00 23.01 21.16
N PHE A 210 -15.51 22.96 22.39
CA PHE A 210 -16.75 22.26 22.69
C PHE A 210 -17.50 22.90 23.84
N LYS A 211 -18.82 22.68 23.85
CA LYS A 211 -19.72 23.06 24.93
C LYS A 211 -20.58 21.86 25.30
N VAL A 212 -20.53 21.48 26.56
CA VAL A 212 -21.43 20.46 27.11
C VAL A 212 -22.76 21.14 27.41
N MET A 213 -23.84 20.66 26.80
CA MET A 213 -25.18 21.16 27.05
C MET A 213 -25.72 20.41 28.28
N GLN A 214 -25.93 21.15 29.37
CA GLN A 214 -26.64 20.59 30.53
C GLN A 214 -28.11 20.45 30.15
N ASN A 215 -28.63 19.23 30.28
CA ASN A 215 -30.04 18.92 30.13
C ASN A 215 -30.79 19.26 31.43
#